data_AF-A0A840AT66-F1
#
_entry.id   AF-A0A840AT66-F1
#
_cell.length_a   1.000
_cell.length_b   1.000
_cell.length_c   1.000
_cell.angle_alpha   90.00
_cell.angle_beta   90.00
_cell.angle_gamma   90.00
#
_symmetry.space_group_name_H-M   'P 1'
#
loop_
_entity.id
_entity.type
_entity.pdbx_description
1 polymer ?
#
loop_
_entity_poly.entity_id
_entity_poly.type
_entity_poly.pdbx_seq_one_letter_code
_entity_poly.pdbx_strand_id
1 'polypeptide(L)'
;MSEPGDDDLEGFEEEYDEHREALFDLITDYAEENEVDDAFLTGLLLDLAVTLRMMLYANSMEKPSSSGLKLELDRFLKDAGDHVREVKKGADEFIADIKAAREADSEAQ
;
A
#
# COMPACT_ATOMS: atom_id res chain seq x y z
N MET A 1 -16.76 20.50 15.35
CA MET A 1 -16.10 19.24 15.00
C MET A 1 -15.04 19.04 16.06
N SER A 2 -15.23 18.06 16.93
CA SER A 2 -14.18 17.68 17.88
C SER A 2 -13.08 16.99 17.09
N GLU A 3 -11.81 17.30 17.39
CA GLU A 3 -10.68 16.52 16.87
C GLU A 3 -10.85 15.06 17.33
N PRO A 4 -10.53 14.07 16.48
CA PRO A 4 -10.44 12.69 16.94
C PRO A 4 -9.41 12.65 18.08
N GLY A 5 -9.77 12.02 19.20
CA GLY A 5 -8.86 11.86 20.34
C GLY A 5 -7.77 10.84 20.00
N ASP A 6 -6.63 10.90 20.69
CA ASP A 6 -5.50 9.98 20.47
C ASP A 6 -5.92 8.49 20.51
N ASP A 7 -6.88 8.11 21.37
CA ASP A 7 -7.45 6.75 21.44
C ASP A 7 -8.17 6.30 20.13
N ASP A 8 -8.74 7.25 19.38
CA ASP A 8 -9.44 6.99 18.10
C ASP A 8 -8.44 6.84 16.94
N LEU A 9 -7.25 7.44 17.06
CA LEU A 9 -6.16 7.30 16.11
C LEU A 9 -5.41 5.99 16.30
N GLU A 10 -5.10 5.61 17.55
CA GLU A 10 -4.44 4.33 17.86
C GLU A 10 -5.29 3.13 17.41
N GLY A 11 -6.61 3.16 17.66
CA GLY A 11 -7.51 2.10 17.19
C GLY A 11 -7.63 2.00 15.67
N PHE A 12 -7.52 3.13 14.97
CA PHE A 12 -7.51 3.16 13.50
C PHE A 12 -6.20 2.61 12.91
N GLU A 13 -5.05 2.91 13.54
CA GLU A 13 -3.75 2.41 13.12
C GLU A 13 -3.66 0.88 13.30
N GLU A 14 -4.15 0.35 14.42
CA GLU A 14 -4.18 -1.09 14.67
C GLU A 14 -5.06 -1.82 13.65
N GLU A 15 -6.30 -1.34 13.41
CA GLU A 15 -7.21 -1.93 12.40
C GLU A 15 -6.61 -1.87 10.99
N TYR A 16 -5.93 -0.77 10.65
CA TYR A 16 -5.26 -0.62 9.36
C TYR A 16 -4.13 -1.64 9.18
N ASP A 17 -3.28 -1.81 10.19
CA ASP A 17 -2.15 -2.73 10.16
C ASP A 17 -2.62 -4.19 10.11
N GLU A 18 -3.64 -4.57 10.88
CA GLU A 18 -4.27 -5.90 10.82
C GLU A 18 -4.77 -6.23 9.40
N HIS A 19 -5.47 -5.30 8.76
CA HIS A 19 -5.97 -5.50 7.40
C HIS A 19 -4.85 -5.50 6.36
N ARG A 20 -3.81 -4.70 6.56
CA ARG A 20 -2.64 -4.68 5.68
C ARG A 20 -1.90 -6.02 5.71
N GLU A 21 -1.70 -6.59 6.90
CA GLU A 21 -1.07 -7.90 7.07
C GLU A 21 -1.91 -9.00 6.43
N ALA A 22 -3.20 -9.07 6.73
CA ALA A 22 -4.10 -10.09 6.16
C ALA A 22 -4.17 -10.03 4.61
N LEU A 23 -4.15 -8.82 4.04
CA LEU A 23 -4.09 -8.66 2.59
C LEU A 23 -2.73 -9.09 2.02
N PHE A 24 -1.64 -8.75 2.72
CA PHE A 24 -0.30 -9.15 2.29
C PHE A 24 -0.20 -10.67 2.20
N ASP A 25 -0.63 -11.39 3.24
CA ASP A 25 -0.63 -12.86 3.28
C ASP A 25 -1.45 -13.46 2.12
N LEU A 26 -2.68 -12.97 1.91
CA LEU A 26 -3.54 -13.46 0.84
C LEU A 26 -2.91 -13.27 -0.54
N ILE A 27 -2.24 -12.14 -0.75
CA ILE A 27 -1.61 -11.79 -2.03
C ILE A 27 -0.36 -12.63 -2.26
N THR A 28 0.45 -12.86 -1.22
CA THR A 28 1.65 -13.70 -1.31
C THR A 28 1.28 -15.16 -1.52
N ASP A 29 0.28 -15.68 -0.80
CA ASP A 29 -0.23 -17.05 -0.98
C ASP A 29 -0.71 -17.27 -2.42
N TYR A 30 -1.49 -16.33 -2.96
CA TYR A 30 -1.92 -16.37 -4.36
C TYR A 30 -0.71 -16.39 -5.32
N ALA A 31 0.29 -15.57 -5.06
CA ALA A 31 1.46 -15.48 -5.92
C ALA A 31 2.28 -16.77 -5.90
N GLU A 32 2.48 -17.37 -4.73
CA GLU A 32 3.16 -18.65 -4.56
C GLU A 32 2.41 -19.79 -5.26
N GLU A 33 1.10 -19.91 -5.03
CA GLU A 33 0.26 -20.96 -5.62
C GLU A 33 0.23 -20.90 -7.15
N ASN A 34 0.38 -19.71 -7.73
CA ASN A 34 0.25 -19.47 -9.16
C ASN A 34 1.59 -19.14 -9.85
N GLU A 35 2.72 -19.33 -9.15
CA GLU A 35 4.08 -19.06 -9.66
C GLU A 35 4.23 -17.64 -10.26
N VAL A 36 3.64 -16.65 -9.59
CA VAL A 36 3.65 -15.24 -10.01
C VAL A 36 4.92 -14.57 -9.50
N ASP A 37 5.73 -14.04 -10.42
CA ASP A 37 6.93 -13.26 -10.09
C ASP A 37 6.57 -11.96 -9.33
N ASP A 38 7.33 -11.63 -8.28
CA ASP A 38 7.19 -10.43 -7.45
C ASP A 38 7.09 -9.12 -8.26
N ALA A 39 7.89 -8.95 -9.31
CA ALA A 39 7.86 -7.77 -10.17
C ALA A 39 6.56 -7.68 -10.98
N PHE A 40 5.99 -8.82 -11.34
CA PHE A 40 4.70 -8.87 -12.02
C PHE A 40 3.55 -8.66 -11.02
N LEU A 41 3.62 -9.28 -9.83
CA LEU A 41 2.67 -9.11 -8.73
C LEU A 41 2.55 -7.64 -8.33
N THR A 42 3.68 -6.96 -8.09
CA THR A 42 3.68 -5.53 -7.75
C THR A 42 3.03 -4.66 -8.82
N GLY A 43 3.21 -5.00 -10.11
CA GLY A 43 2.51 -4.36 -11.22
C GLY A 43 0.99 -4.57 -11.17
N LEU A 44 0.53 -5.79 -10.87
CA LEU A 44 -0.89 -6.12 -10.73
C LEU A 44 -1.54 -5.37 -9.57
N LEU A 45 -0.85 -5.27 -8.42
CA LEU A 45 -1.38 -4.56 -7.26
C LEU A 45 -1.58 -3.07 -7.53
N LEU A 46 -0.66 -2.45 -8.29
CA LEU A 46 -0.83 -1.06 -8.73
C LEU A 46 -2.04 -0.91 -9.68
N ASP A 47 -2.20 -1.82 -10.64
CA ASP A 47 -3.34 -1.83 -11.57
C ASP A 47 -4.68 -1.97 -10.81
N LEU A 48 -4.74 -2.87 -9.84
CA LEU A 48 -5.91 -3.06 -8.97
C LEU A 48 -6.20 -1.82 -8.12
N ALA A 49 -5.17 -1.19 -7.52
CA ALA A 49 -5.34 0.03 -6.74
C ALA A 49 -5.92 1.18 -7.57
N VAL A 50 -5.40 1.38 -8.80
CA VAL A 50 -5.93 2.39 -9.74
C VAL A 50 -7.36 2.05 -10.15
N THR A 51 -7.65 0.79 -10.46
CA THR A 51 -8.99 0.33 -10.83
C THR A 51 -10.00 0.54 -9.71
N LEU A 52 -9.64 0.20 -8.47
CA LEU A 52 -10.46 0.46 -7.29
C LEU A 52 -10.74 1.96 -7.15
N ARG A 53 -9.74 2.82 -7.34
CA ARG A 53 -9.92 4.28 -7.28
C ARG A 53 -10.89 4.79 -8.36
N MET A 54 -10.80 4.26 -9.58
CA MET A 54 -11.74 4.58 -10.66
C MET A 54 -13.17 4.18 -10.30
N MET A 55 -13.36 2.97 -9.74
CA MET A 55 -14.67 2.49 -9.30
C MET A 55 -15.24 3.32 -8.15
N LEU A 56 -14.42 3.69 -7.16
CA LEU A 56 -14.84 4.56 -6.06
C LEU A 56 -15.32 5.92 -6.56
N TYR A 57 -14.59 6.54 -7.50
CA TYR A 57 -15.05 7.78 -8.14
C TYR A 57 -16.37 7.59 -8.87
N ALA A 58 -16.49 6.54 -9.69
CA ALA A 58 -17.70 6.29 -10.47
C ALA A 58 -18.93 6.05 -9.57
N ASN A 59 -18.76 5.34 -8.46
CA ASN A 59 -19.83 5.00 -7.52
C ASN A 59 -20.22 6.16 -6.58
N SER A 60 -19.32 7.11 -6.34
CA SER A 60 -19.55 8.25 -5.44
C SER A 60 -20.22 9.45 -6.10
N MET A 61 -20.28 9.49 -7.44
CA MET A 61 -20.78 10.63 -8.21
C MET A 61 -22.15 10.34 -8.82
N GLU A 62 -23.10 11.25 -8.67
CA GLU A 62 -24.43 11.13 -9.30
C GLU A 62 -24.33 11.12 -10.84
N LYS A 63 -23.38 11.88 -11.39
CA LYS A 63 -23.09 11.98 -12.83
C LYS A 63 -21.58 11.99 -13.07
N PRO A 64 -20.92 10.82 -13.08
CA PRO A 64 -19.48 10.74 -13.25
C PRO A 64 -19.07 11.29 -14.62
N SER A 65 -17.96 12.03 -14.65
CA SER A 65 -17.37 12.56 -15.88
C SER A 65 -15.92 12.12 -16.04
N SER A 66 -15.45 12.06 -17.28
CA SER A 66 -14.06 11.72 -17.60
C SER A 66 -13.06 12.77 -17.08
N SER A 67 -13.40 14.06 -17.14
CA SER A 67 -12.57 15.13 -16.59
C SER A 67 -12.45 15.04 -15.07
N GLY A 68 -13.54 14.74 -14.36
CA GLY A 68 -13.49 14.56 -12.90
C GLY A 68 -12.71 13.31 -12.50
N LEU A 69 -12.81 12.22 -13.27
CA LEU A 69 -12.00 11.02 -13.02
C LEU A 69 -10.51 11.31 -13.18
N LYS A 70 -10.12 12.07 -14.22
CA LYS A 70 -8.71 12.47 -14.42
C LYS A 70 -8.18 13.26 -13.22
N LEU A 71 -8.95 14.23 -12.72
CA LEU A 71 -8.57 14.98 -11.53
C LEU A 71 -8.44 14.08 -10.29
N GLU A 72 -9.30 13.07 -10.17
CA GLU A 72 -9.22 12.12 -9.07
C GLU A 72 -7.97 11.23 -9.16
N LEU A 73 -7.62 10.77 -10.36
CA LEU A 73 -6.40 10.01 -10.60
C LEU A 73 -5.14 10.85 -10.40
N ASP A 74 -5.15 12.13 -10.78
CA ASP A 74 -4.04 13.07 -10.52
C ASP A 74 -3.81 13.26 -9.02
N ARG A 75 -4.89 13.32 -8.22
CA ARG A 75 -4.80 13.38 -6.75
C ARG A 75 -4.25 12.08 -6.19
N PHE A 76 -4.78 10.94 -6.59
CA PHE A 76 -4.32 9.64 -6.15
C PHE A 76 -2.83 9.43 -6.47
N LEU A 77 -2.38 9.82 -7.67
CA LEU A 77 -0.98 9.78 -8.07
C LEU A 77 -0.10 10.66 -7.17
N LYS A 78 -0.59 11.86 -6.81
CA LYS A 78 0.13 12.73 -5.89
C LYS A 78 0.27 12.07 -4.51
N ASP A 79 -0.81 11.52 -3.96
CA ASP A 79 -0.81 10.89 -2.63
C ASP A 79 0.11 9.66 -2.59
N ALA A 80 0.02 8.78 -3.60
CA ALA A 80 0.93 7.65 -3.75
C ALA A 80 2.40 8.11 -3.89
N GLY A 81 2.64 9.16 -4.67
CA GLY A 81 3.97 9.75 -4.81
C GLY A 81 4.52 10.35 -3.52
N ASP A 82 3.67 10.97 -2.70
CA ASP A 82 4.05 11.50 -1.39
C ASP A 82 4.38 10.37 -0.40
N HIS A 83 3.59 9.29 -0.38
CA HIS A 83 3.89 8.10 0.41
C HIS A 83 5.24 7.48 0.03
N VAL A 84 5.50 7.29 -1.27
CA VAL A 84 6.80 6.77 -1.75
C VAL A 84 7.95 7.68 -1.34
N ARG A 85 7.78 9.01 -1.39
CA ARG A 85 8.81 9.96 -0.93
C ARG A 85 9.09 9.82 0.56
N GLU A 86 8.08 9.56 1.37
CA GLU A 86 8.25 9.34 2.80
C GLU A 86 9.03 8.06 3.07
N VAL A 87 8.59 6.92 2.52
CA VAL A 87 9.27 5.62 2.67
C VAL A 87 10.73 5.69 2.19
N LYS A 88 11.00 6.42 1.10
CA LYS A 88 12.36 6.62 0.59
C LYS A 88 13.32 7.26 1.59
N LYS A 89 12.84 8.03 2.55
CA LYS A 89 13.71 8.63 3.59
C LYS A 89 14.31 7.57 4.51
N GLY A 90 13.58 6.46 4.73
CA GLY A 90 14.03 5.31 5.54
C GLY A 90 14.76 4.23 4.74
N ALA A 91 15.06 4.45 3.46
CA ALA A 91 15.62 3.40 2.61
C ALA A 91 17.00 2.90 3.08
N ASP A 92 17.84 3.80 3.60
CA ASP A 92 19.17 3.43 4.10
C ASP A 92 19.08 2.55 5.36
N GLU A 93 18.14 2.85 6.26
CA GLU A 93 17.86 2.07 7.46
C GLU A 93 17.30 0.69 7.11
N PHE A 94 16.29 0.64 6.23
CA PHE A 94 15.75 -0.62 5.74
C PHE A 94 16.83 -1.55 5.16
N ILE A 95 17.75 -1.02 4.34
CA ILE A 95 18.85 -1.82 3.78
C ILE A 95 19.85 -2.25 4.86
N ALA A 96 20.10 -1.43 5.88
CA ALA A 96 20.95 -1.80 7.00
C ALA A 96 20.33 -2.96 7.81
N ASP A 97 19.04 -2.90 8.10
CA ASP A 97 18.32 -3.93 8.86
C ASP A 97 18.30 -5.26 8.11
N ILE A 98 18.03 -5.25 6.80
CA ILE A 98 18.06 -6.46 5.97
C ILE A 98 19.46 -7.10 5.94
N LYS A 99 20.53 -6.29 5.91
CA LYS A 99 21.90 -6.81 5.97
C LYS A 99 22.19 -7.45 7.32
N ALA A 100 21.83 -6.78 8.42
CA ALA A 100 22.03 -7.29 9.77
C ALA A 100 21.28 -8.61 9.99
N ALA A 101 20.04 -8.73 9.52
CA ALA A 101 19.26 -9.96 9.60
C ALA A 101 19.94 -11.12 8.86
N ARG A 102 20.44 -10.88 7.63
CA ARG A 102 21.15 -11.90 6.83
C ARG A 102 22.49 -12.32 7.45
N GLU A 103 23.20 -11.38 8.07
CA GLU A 103 24.46 -11.66 8.78
C GLU A 103 24.19 -12.54 10.00
N ALA A 104 23.16 -12.23 10.80
CA ALA A 104 22.76 -13.04 11.95
C ALA A 104 22.34 -14.47 11.56
N ASP A 105 21.58 -14.63 10.48
CA ASP A 105 21.19 -15.95 9.95
C ASP A 105 22.38 -16.77 9.46
N SER A 106 23.41 -16.10 8.93
CA SER A 106 24.65 -16.73 8.43
C SER A 106 25.58 -17.16 9.56
N GLU A 107 25.58 -16.45 10.69
CA GLU A 107 26.36 -16.80 11.90
C GLU A 107 25.70 -17.91 12.74
N ALA A 108 24.40 -18.14 12.55
CA ALA A 108 23.63 -19.19 13.23
C ALA A 108 23.67 -20.56 12.52
N GLN A 109 24.24 -20.65 11.31
CA GLN A 109 24.45 -21.89 10.53
C GLN A 109 25.88 -22.41 10.65
#